data_AF-A0A7C6AHZ6-F1
#
_entry.id   AF-A0A7C6AHZ6-F1
#
_cell.length_a   1.000
_cell.length_b   1.000
_cell.length_c   1.000
_cell.angle_alpha   90.00
_cell.angle_beta   90.00
_cell.angle_gamma   90.00
#
_symmetry.space_group_name_H-M   'P 1'
#
loop_
_entity.id
_entity.type
_entity.pdbx_description
1 polymer ?
#
loop_
_entity_poly.entity_id
_entity_poly.type
_entity_poly.pdbx_seq_one_letter_code
_entity_poly.pdbx_strand_id
1 'polypeptide(L)'
;MALALNEALGLGLSRVEAAREAHVAEIECKTGLGTVLAGLSGGFGVIAKAGGPGIGETSKFEHGTDFKAVCLHFGPISTKEALSNPELRRRINELGGRYVDELRKEASVELFLRLSRSFAEHVGLITPRIRGVLEKTDKSGFMCSMAMFGETVFSLVEEEESQKLASLLREAAPGYEVFIDSIDDEGARLLHI
;
A
#
# COMPACT_ATOMS: atom_id res chain seq x y z
N MET A 1 16.47 -6.37 -1.42
CA MET A 1 17.58 -6.89 -0.60
C MET A 1 17.82 -8.38 -0.80
N ALA A 2 16.86 -9.28 -0.50
CA ALA A 2 17.10 -10.73 -0.60
C ALA A 2 17.56 -11.20 -1.99
N LEU A 3 16.96 -10.66 -3.07
CA LEU A 3 17.41 -10.93 -4.44
C LEU A 3 18.88 -10.55 -4.66
N ALA A 4 19.29 -9.37 -4.17
CA ALA A 4 20.67 -8.88 -4.33
C ALA A 4 21.67 -9.68 -3.50
N LEU A 5 21.29 -10.10 -2.29
CA LEU A 5 22.14 -10.98 -1.46
C LEU A 5 22.29 -12.36 -2.07
N ASN A 6 21.21 -12.92 -2.65
CA ASN A 6 21.25 -14.19 -3.37
C ASN A 6 22.27 -14.14 -4.51
N GLU A 7 22.26 -13.05 -5.29
CA GLU A 7 23.23 -12.82 -6.38
C GLU A 7 24.65 -12.63 -5.84
N ALA A 8 24.85 -11.69 -4.90
CA ALA A 8 26.17 -11.31 -4.40
C ALA A 8 26.89 -12.45 -3.67
N LEU A 9 26.15 -13.35 -3.02
CA LEU A 9 26.69 -14.49 -2.29
C LEU A 9 26.67 -15.79 -3.11
N GLY A 10 26.16 -15.76 -4.36
CA GLY A 10 26.10 -16.93 -5.22
C GLY A 10 25.30 -18.09 -4.64
N LEU A 11 24.20 -17.80 -3.93
CA LEU A 11 23.44 -18.84 -3.20
C LEU A 11 22.61 -19.76 -4.11
N GLY A 12 22.45 -19.40 -5.38
CA GLY A 12 21.79 -20.24 -6.38
C GLY A 12 20.28 -20.42 -6.19
N LEU A 13 19.64 -19.63 -5.32
CA LEU A 13 18.19 -19.68 -5.14
C LEU A 13 17.49 -19.05 -6.36
N SER A 14 16.34 -19.59 -6.72
CA SER A 14 15.43 -18.92 -7.65
C SER A 14 14.89 -17.62 -7.06
N ARG A 15 14.37 -16.73 -7.92
CA ARG A 15 13.73 -15.46 -7.49
C ARG A 15 12.62 -15.70 -6.47
N VAL A 16 11.83 -16.75 -6.63
CA VAL A 16 10.72 -17.10 -5.72
C VAL A 16 11.25 -17.61 -4.38
N GLU A 17 12.29 -18.44 -4.37
CA GLU A 17 12.93 -18.93 -3.14
C GLU A 17 13.57 -17.79 -2.36
N ALA A 18 14.38 -16.95 -3.01
CA ALA A 18 14.99 -15.77 -2.35
C ALA A 18 13.93 -14.82 -1.79
N ALA A 19 12.81 -14.64 -2.49
CA ALA A 19 11.71 -13.83 -1.97
C ALA A 19 10.94 -14.52 -0.84
N ARG A 20 10.84 -15.85 -0.84
CA ARG A 20 10.27 -16.59 0.28
C ARG A 20 11.07 -16.38 1.55
N GLU A 21 12.40 -16.36 1.48
CA GLU A 21 13.26 -16.03 2.63
C GLU A 21 12.97 -14.61 3.15
N ALA A 22 12.78 -13.64 2.25
CA ALA A 22 12.36 -12.29 2.65
C ALA A 22 11.00 -12.28 3.36
N HIS A 23 10.04 -13.09 2.87
CA HIS A 23 8.74 -13.21 3.50
C HIS A 23 8.81 -13.87 4.88
N VAL A 24 9.61 -14.93 5.05
CA VAL A 24 9.84 -15.56 6.35
C VAL A 24 10.39 -14.54 7.34
N ALA A 25 11.38 -13.75 6.93
CA ALA A 25 11.93 -12.68 7.77
C ALA A 25 10.87 -11.63 8.17
N GLU A 26 9.96 -11.23 7.27
CA GLU A 26 8.85 -10.33 7.61
C GLU A 26 7.90 -10.92 8.67
N ILE A 27 7.57 -12.20 8.55
CA ILE A 27 6.68 -12.89 9.48
C ILE A 27 7.32 -12.99 10.87
N GLU A 28 8.57 -13.43 10.94
CA GLU A 28 9.31 -13.57 12.19
C GLU A 28 9.50 -12.22 12.90
N CYS A 29 9.79 -11.17 12.13
CA CYS A 29 9.96 -9.81 12.66
C CYS A 29 8.63 -9.08 12.89
N LYS A 30 7.51 -9.63 12.42
CA LYS A 30 6.16 -9.02 12.45
C LYS A 30 6.11 -7.65 11.76
N THR A 31 6.81 -7.51 10.64
CA THR A 31 6.91 -6.24 9.89
C THR A 31 5.96 -6.17 8.71
N GLY A 32 5.44 -7.30 8.24
CA GLY A 32 4.49 -7.36 7.14
C GLY A 32 3.91 -8.76 6.94
N LEU A 33 2.72 -8.81 6.34
CA LEU A 33 2.07 -10.09 5.97
C LEU A 33 1.91 -10.25 4.45
N GLY A 34 1.95 -9.14 3.69
CA GLY A 34 1.76 -9.13 2.25
C GLY A 34 2.76 -8.27 1.47
N THR A 35 3.68 -7.58 2.16
CA THR A 35 4.59 -6.61 1.56
C THR A 35 5.49 -7.25 0.52
N VAL A 36 6.11 -8.39 0.85
CA VAL A 36 6.99 -9.09 -0.10
C VAL A 36 6.24 -9.54 -1.34
N LEU A 37 5.02 -10.08 -1.19
CA LEU A 37 4.25 -10.55 -2.35
C LEU A 37 3.80 -9.39 -3.23
N ALA A 38 3.34 -8.29 -2.62
CA ALA A 38 3.00 -7.06 -3.34
C ALA A 38 4.22 -6.46 -4.05
N GLY A 39 5.37 -6.37 -3.37
CA GLY A 39 6.61 -5.83 -3.94
C GLY A 39 7.21 -6.69 -5.04
N LEU A 40 7.01 -8.01 -5.02
CA LEU A 40 7.40 -8.88 -6.14
C LEU A 40 6.50 -8.73 -7.36
N SER A 41 5.20 -8.54 -7.12
CA SER A 41 4.22 -8.38 -8.18
C SER A 41 4.39 -7.01 -8.83
N GLY A 42 4.50 -5.95 -8.04
CA GLY A 42 4.38 -4.58 -8.52
C GLY A 42 2.95 -4.22 -8.92
N GLY A 43 2.78 -3.00 -9.38
CA GLY A 43 1.55 -2.49 -9.98
C GLY A 43 0.46 -2.17 -8.97
N PHE A 44 -0.73 -1.93 -9.53
CA PHE A 44 -1.96 -1.70 -8.78
C PHE A 44 -2.79 -2.99 -8.74
N GLY A 45 -3.17 -3.45 -7.55
CA GLY A 45 -3.82 -4.75 -7.42
C GLY A 45 -4.12 -5.19 -6.00
N VAL A 46 -4.48 -6.46 -5.86
CA VAL A 46 -4.79 -7.12 -4.58
C VAL A 46 -4.06 -8.44 -4.44
N ILE A 47 -3.84 -8.86 -3.20
CA ILE A 47 -3.51 -10.25 -2.87
C ILE A 47 -4.82 -11.04 -2.89
N ALA A 48 -5.07 -11.75 -3.99
CA ALA A 48 -6.29 -12.52 -4.23
C ALA A 48 -6.35 -13.81 -3.39
N LYS A 49 -5.18 -14.35 -3.00
CA LYS A 49 -5.06 -15.53 -2.13
C LYS A 49 -3.92 -15.34 -1.16
N ALA A 50 -4.20 -15.56 0.12
CA ALA A 50 -3.22 -15.45 1.18
C ALA A 50 -2.09 -16.50 1.05
N GLY A 51 -0.87 -16.07 1.31
CA GLY A 51 0.33 -16.92 1.29
C GLY A 51 1.58 -16.14 0.90
N GLY A 52 2.75 -16.69 1.21
CA GLY A 52 4.03 -16.14 0.77
C GLY A 52 4.32 -16.43 -0.71
N PRO A 53 5.49 -15.98 -1.22
CA PRO A 53 5.91 -16.25 -2.59
C PRO A 53 5.88 -17.74 -2.97
N GLY A 54 5.20 -18.04 -4.07
CA GLY A 54 4.96 -19.40 -4.57
C GLY A 54 3.73 -20.11 -3.99
N ILE A 55 2.98 -19.47 -3.08
CA ILE A 55 1.73 -20.00 -2.50
C ILE A 55 0.59 -19.00 -2.67
N GLY A 56 0.83 -17.74 -2.29
CA GLY A 56 -0.11 -16.64 -2.46
C GLY A 56 -0.26 -16.23 -3.92
N GLU A 57 -1.39 -15.62 -4.24
CA GLU A 57 -1.72 -15.17 -5.60
C GLU A 57 -2.08 -13.68 -5.58
N THR A 58 -1.55 -12.92 -6.53
CA THR A 58 -1.89 -11.51 -6.73
C THR A 58 -2.71 -11.33 -7.99
N SER A 59 -3.68 -10.42 -7.96
CA SER A 59 -4.38 -9.95 -9.15
C SER A 59 -4.03 -8.50 -9.38
N LYS A 60 -3.41 -8.19 -10.51
CA LYS A 60 -3.21 -6.81 -10.95
C LYS A 60 -4.45 -6.31 -11.66
N PHE A 61 -4.71 -5.03 -11.52
CA PHE A 61 -5.76 -4.33 -12.22
C PHE A 61 -5.13 -3.51 -13.33
N GLU A 62 -5.80 -3.45 -14.47
CA GLU A 62 -5.43 -2.47 -15.49
C GLU A 62 -5.78 -1.08 -14.95
N HIS A 63 -4.82 -0.17 -14.98
CA HIS A 63 -5.00 1.21 -14.51
C HIS A 63 -4.62 2.26 -15.57
N GLY A 64 -4.21 1.85 -16.76
CA GLY A 64 -3.66 2.77 -17.77
C GLY A 64 -2.28 3.29 -17.36
N THR A 65 -1.75 4.31 -18.05
CA THR A 65 -0.40 4.87 -17.77
C THR A 65 -0.41 6.17 -16.98
N ASP A 66 -1.58 6.69 -16.63
CA ASP A 66 -1.72 8.11 -16.36
C ASP A 66 -1.98 8.44 -14.89
N PHE A 67 -2.05 7.44 -14.00
CA PHE A 67 -2.20 7.69 -12.57
C PHE A 67 -0.86 7.90 -11.85
N LYS A 68 -0.84 8.88 -10.95
CA LYS A 68 0.23 9.12 -9.97
C LYS A 68 -0.28 8.85 -8.56
N ALA A 69 0.55 8.22 -7.75
CA ALA A 69 0.37 8.18 -6.32
C ALA A 69 0.84 9.50 -5.71
N VAL A 70 -0.03 10.17 -4.97
CA VAL A 70 0.30 11.38 -4.22
C VAL A 70 0.10 11.10 -2.74
N CYS A 71 1.14 11.31 -1.95
CA CYS A 71 1.14 10.93 -0.55
C CYS A 71 1.71 12.03 0.35
N LEU A 72 1.18 12.13 1.55
CA LEU A 72 1.65 13.00 2.63
C LEU A 72 1.98 12.13 3.84
N HIS A 73 3.24 12.16 4.28
CA HIS A 73 3.74 11.31 5.36
C HIS A 73 4.00 12.11 6.64
N PHE A 74 3.38 11.68 7.75
CA PHE A 74 3.62 12.24 9.08
C PHE A 74 4.55 11.39 9.95
N GLY A 75 4.54 10.07 9.77
CA GLY A 75 5.37 9.15 10.54
C GLY A 75 4.84 7.71 10.53
N PRO A 76 5.60 6.77 11.11
CA PRO A 76 5.22 5.36 11.17
C PRO A 76 4.17 5.08 12.26
N ILE A 77 3.34 4.06 12.05
CA ILE A 77 2.58 3.39 13.12
C ILE A 77 3.21 2.01 13.32
N SER A 78 3.30 1.55 14.56
CA SER A 78 3.91 0.25 14.85
C SER A 78 3.07 -0.89 14.26
N THR A 79 3.48 -1.42 13.10
CA THR A 79 2.87 -2.60 12.47
C THR A 79 2.89 -3.78 13.44
N LYS A 80 3.95 -3.93 14.23
CA LYS A 80 4.06 -5.01 15.23
C LYS A 80 2.98 -4.93 16.30
N GLU A 81 2.70 -3.73 16.82
CA GLU A 81 1.62 -3.52 17.80
C GLU A 81 0.25 -3.72 17.18
N ALA A 82 0.03 -3.17 15.98
CA ALA A 82 -1.22 -3.32 15.25
C ALA A 82 -1.52 -4.80 14.94
N LEU A 83 -0.52 -5.52 14.41
CA LEU A 83 -0.60 -6.95 14.19
C LEU A 83 -0.71 -7.73 15.50
N SER A 84 -0.33 -7.22 16.66
CA SER A 84 -0.49 -7.95 17.93
C SER A 84 -1.82 -7.66 18.63
N ASN A 85 -2.64 -6.73 18.13
CA ASN A 85 -3.92 -6.34 18.70
C ASN A 85 -5.08 -7.22 18.18
N PRO A 86 -5.69 -8.07 19.03
CA PRO A 86 -6.76 -8.98 18.60
C PRO A 86 -8.03 -8.25 18.13
N GLU A 87 -8.38 -7.13 18.75
CA GLU A 87 -9.57 -6.36 18.38
C GLU A 87 -9.39 -5.66 17.04
N LEU A 88 -8.19 -5.11 16.79
CA LEU A 88 -7.86 -4.54 15.49
C LEU A 88 -7.93 -5.60 14.39
N ARG A 89 -7.35 -6.79 14.63
CA ARG A 89 -7.45 -7.94 13.71
C ARG A 89 -8.90 -8.32 13.42
N ARG A 90 -9.75 -8.35 14.45
CA ARG A 90 -11.18 -8.64 14.32
C ARG A 90 -11.85 -7.67 13.35
N ARG A 91 -11.67 -6.35 13.57
CA ARG A 91 -12.22 -5.29 12.69
C ARG A 91 -11.69 -5.38 11.25
N ILE A 92 -10.40 -5.66 11.08
CA ILE A 92 -9.79 -5.89 9.75
C ILE A 92 -10.50 -7.05 9.03
N ASN A 93 -10.68 -8.18 9.72
CA ASN A 93 -11.26 -9.39 9.13
C ASN A 93 -12.75 -9.27 8.78
N GLU A 94 -13.48 -8.33 9.40
CA GLU A 94 -14.90 -8.09 9.09
C GLU A 94 -15.11 -7.57 7.66
N LEU A 95 -14.19 -6.73 7.16
CA LEU A 95 -14.32 -6.06 5.85
C LEU A 95 -13.30 -6.51 4.81
N GLY A 96 -12.07 -6.84 5.23
CA GLY A 96 -10.94 -6.99 4.31
C GLY A 96 -11.20 -7.95 3.16
N GLY A 97 -11.62 -9.19 3.46
CA GLY A 97 -11.91 -10.19 2.42
C GLY A 97 -13.01 -9.75 1.45
N ARG A 98 -14.07 -9.12 1.97
CA ARG A 98 -15.20 -8.64 1.15
C ARG A 98 -14.78 -7.55 0.17
N TYR A 99 -13.94 -6.60 0.62
CA TYR A 99 -13.45 -5.52 -0.24
C TYR A 99 -12.44 -6.01 -1.29
N VAL A 100 -11.62 -7.01 -0.95
CA VAL A 100 -10.79 -7.70 -1.95
C VAL A 100 -11.67 -8.36 -3.00
N ASP A 101 -12.73 -9.07 -2.60
CA ASP A 101 -13.66 -9.71 -3.55
C ASP A 101 -14.41 -8.70 -4.41
N GLU A 102 -14.74 -7.52 -3.88
CA GLU A 102 -15.37 -6.43 -4.63
C GLU A 102 -14.41 -5.86 -5.69
N LEU A 103 -13.17 -5.56 -5.32
CA LEU A 103 -12.14 -5.07 -6.24
C LEU A 103 -11.82 -6.09 -7.34
N ARG A 104 -11.88 -7.39 -7.03
CA ARG A 104 -11.62 -8.45 -8.02
C ARG A 104 -12.71 -8.58 -9.10
N LYS A 105 -13.93 -8.08 -8.86
CA LYS A 105 -15.02 -8.15 -9.84
C LYS A 105 -14.83 -7.11 -10.94
N GLU A 106 -14.61 -5.87 -10.55
CA GLU A 106 -14.42 -4.75 -11.46
C GLU A 106 -13.67 -3.64 -10.71
N ALA A 107 -12.35 -3.58 -10.91
CA ALA A 107 -11.52 -2.60 -10.23
C ALA A 107 -11.57 -1.25 -10.95
N SER A 108 -11.67 -0.18 -10.16
CA SER A 108 -11.35 1.18 -10.59
C SER A 108 -10.60 1.89 -9.48
N VAL A 109 -9.86 2.95 -9.84
CA VAL A 109 -9.16 3.79 -8.86
C VAL A 109 -10.16 4.41 -7.88
N GLU A 110 -11.31 4.87 -8.36
CA GLU A 110 -12.37 5.42 -7.52
C GLU A 110 -12.90 4.38 -6.51
N LEU A 111 -13.19 3.16 -6.97
CA LEU A 111 -13.65 2.09 -6.09
C LEU A 111 -12.60 1.76 -5.03
N PHE A 112 -11.34 1.64 -5.44
CA PHE A 112 -10.24 1.37 -4.52
C PHE A 112 -10.06 2.45 -3.46
N LEU A 113 -10.09 3.73 -3.84
CA LEU A 113 -9.96 4.83 -2.88
C LEU A 113 -11.16 4.86 -1.92
N ARG A 114 -12.37 4.64 -2.42
CA ARG A 114 -13.59 4.58 -1.60
C ARG A 114 -13.55 3.44 -0.59
N LEU A 115 -13.19 2.23 -1.03
CA LEU A 115 -13.07 1.06 -0.16
C LEU A 115 -11.91 1.24 0.83
N SER A 116 -10.79 1.81 0.39
CA SER A 116 -9.66 2.14 1.26
C SER A 116 -10.07 3.12 2.35
N ARG A 117 -10.82 4.18 2.02
CA ARG A 117 -11.29 5.16 3.00
C ARG A 117 -12.27 4.54 3.97
N SER A 118 -13.26 3.79 3.47
CA SER A 118 -14.22 3.07 4.31
C SER A 118 -13.52 2.09 5.25
N PHE A 119 -12.52 1.37 4.76
CA PHE A 119 -11.72 0.44 5.56
C PHE A 119 -10.94 1.16 6.66
N ALA A 120 -10.26 2.28 6.33
CA ALA A 120 -9.50 3.06 7.31
C ALA A 120 -10.38 3.63 8.44
N GLU A 121 -11.58 4.12 8.11
CA GLU A 121 -12.59 4.59 9.07
C GLU A 121 -13.09 3.42 9.93
N HIS A 122 -13.46 2.29 9.30
CA HIS A 122 -13.99 1.12 10.00
C HIS A 122 -12.99 0.45 10.93
N VAL A 123 -11.71 0.40 10.55
CA VAL A 123 -10.66 -0.19 11.37
C VAL A 123 -10.23 0.78 12.49
N GLY A 124 -10.53 2.07 12.35
CA GLY A 124 -10.34 3.08 13.39
C GLY A 124 -8.90 3.55 13.55
N LEU A 125 -8.11 3.50 12.47
CA LEU A 125 -6.71 3.95 12.47
C LEU A 125 -6.55 5.44 12.11
N ILE A 126 -7.61 6.09 11.62
CA ILE A 126 -7.59 7.50 11.26
C ILE A 126 -7.39 8.36 12.51
N THR A 127 -6.21 8.97 12.62
CA THR A 127 -5.87 9.93 13.67
C THR A 127 -6.60 11.27 13.45
N PRO A 128 -6.71 12.14 14.47
CA PRO A 128 -7.26 13.49 14.30
C PRO A 128 -6.52 14.31 13.23
N ARG A 129 -5.19 14.12 13.13
CA ARG A 129 -4.35 14.79 12.14
C ARG A 129 -4.68 14.33 10.72
N ILE A 130 -4.74 13.02 10.50
CA ILE A 130 -5.15 12.43 9.23
C ILE A 130 -6.58 12.90 8.87
N ARG A 131 -7.51 12.86 9.81
CA ARG A 131 -8.90 13.32 9.61
C ARG A 131 -8.95 14.77 9.11
N GLY A 132 -8.17 15.66 9.71
CA GLY A 132 -8.12 17.06 9.29
C GLY A 132 -7.62 17.26 7.85
N VAL A 133 -6.66 16.44 7.39
CA VAL A 133 -6.21 16.47 5.99
C VAL A 133 -7.30 15.92 5.07
N LEU A 134 -7.88 14.79 5.43
CA LEU A 134 -8.93 14.12 4.66
C LEU A 134 -10.14 15.04 4.44
N GLU A 135 -10.60 15.74 5.47
CA GLU A 135 -11.70 16.71 5.34
C GLU A 135 -11.36 17.89 4.41
N LYS A 136 -10.09 18.32 4.36
CA LYS A 136 -9.64 19.38 3.44
C LYS A 136 -9.60 18.89 1.99
N THR A 137 -9.13 17.66 1.77
CA THR A 137 -9.08 17.06 0.43
C THR A 137 -10.50 16.79 -0.10
N ASP A 138 -11.39 16.29 0.77
CA ASP A 138 -12.80 16.03 0.42
C ASP A 138 -13.51 17.34 -0.02
N LYS A 139 -13.28 18.45 0.71
CA LYS A 139 -13.82 19.79 0.34
C LYS A 139 -13.30 20.33 -0.99
N SER A 140 -12.15 19.84 -1.44
CA SER A 140 -11.49 20.26 -2.68
C SER A 140 -11.76 19.30 -3.84
N GLY A 141 -12.59 18.26 -3.61
CA GLY A 141 -12.95 17.27 -4.63
C GLY A 141 -11.94 16.12 -4.79
N PHE A 142 -10.95 16.00 -3.92
CA PHE A 142 -9.95 14.92 -3.97
C PHE A 142 -10.26 13.83 -2.96
N MET A 143 -10.59 12.63 -3.46
CA MET A 143 -10.78 11.47 -2.60
C MET A 143 -9.42 10.95 -2.11
N CYS A 144 -9.21 10.98 -0.80
CA CYS A 144 -8.00 10.47 -0.16
C CYS A 144 -8.34 9.42 0.91
N SER A 145 -7.35 8.56 1.20
CA SER A 145 -7.40 7.60 2.30
C SER A 145 -6.10 7.60 3.10
N MET A 146 -6.07 6.81 4.17
CA MET A 146 -4.89 6.55 4.97
C MET A 146 -4.18 5.28 4.48
N ALA A 147 -2.86 5.32 4.32
CA ALA A 147 -2.06 4.13 4.07
C ALA A 147 -1.96 3.31 5.37
N MET A 148 -2.21 2.00 5.29
CA MET A 148 -2.31 1.17 6.49
C MET A 148 -0.98 1.03 7.22
N PHE A 149 -1.04 1.18 8.55
CA PHE A 149 0.09 1.12 9.49
C PHE A 149 1.16 2.22 9.30
N GLY A 150 0.77 3.35 8.71
CA GLY A 150 1.52 4.61 8.78
C GLY A 150 0.57 5.80 8.95
N GLU A 151 1.01 6.86 9.62
CA GLU A 151 0.26 8.12 9.63
C GLU A 151 0.53 8.82 8.29
N THR A 152 -0.08 8.30 7.22
CA THR A 152 0.16 8.74 5.83
C THR A 152 -1.16 8.85 5.11
N VAL A 153 -1.40 9.99 4.47
CA VAL A 153 -2.51 10.18 3.52
C VAL A 153 -2.02 9.82 2.14
N PHE A 154 -2.84 9.14 1.34
CA PHE A 154 -2.55 8.88 -0.06
C PHE A 154 -3.80 9.05 -0.93
N SER A 155 -3.56 9.29 -2.21
CA SER A 155 -4.53 9.15 -3.28
C SER A 155 -3.85 8.66 -4.56
N LEU A 156 -4.65 8.20 -5.51
CA LEU A 156 -4.28 7.94 -6.89
C LEU A 156 -5.08 8.91 -7.75
N VAL A 157 -4.39 9.78 -8.49
CA VAL A 157 -5.00 10.80 -9.34
C VAL A 157 -4.33 10.80 -10.71
N GLU A 158 -5.04 11.29 -11.73
CA GLU A 158 -4.44 11.50 -13.04
C GLU A 158 -3.23 12.45 -12.94
N GLU A 159 -2.25 12.28 -13.82
CA GLU A 159 -0.99 13.01 -13.81
C GLU A 159 -1.19 14.52 -13.80
N GLU A 160 -2.19 15.01 -14.55
CA GLU A 160 -2.54 16.44 -14.60
C GLU A 160 -3.01 17.02 -13.25
N GLU A 161 -3.69 16.22 -12.43
CA GLU A 161 -4.19 16.63 -11.12
C GLU A 161 -3.17 16.41 -9.98
N SER A 162 -2.09 15.66 -10.24
CA SER A 162 -1.10 15.25 -9.22
C SER A 162 -0.45 16.44 -8.50
N GLN A 163 -0.07 17.49 -9.22
CA GLN A 163 0.57 18.68 -8.64
C GLN A 163 -0.41 19.53 -7.83
N LYS A 164 -1.67 19.57 -8.27
CA LYS A 164 -2.74 20.30 -7.57
C LYS A 164 -3.04 19.64 -6.23
N LEU A 165 -3.18 18.31 -6.20
CA LEU A 165 -3.33 17.56 -4.96
C LEU A 165 -2.09 17.72 -4.06
N ALA A 166 -0.88 17.59 -4.61
CA ALA A 166 0.33 17.74 -3.80
C ALA A 166 0.45 19.13 -3.15
N SER A 167 0.07 20.19 -3.87
CA SER A 167 0.04 21.55 -3.33
C SER A 167 -0.97 21.68 -2.19
N LEU A 168 -2.18 21.13 -2.37
CA LEU A 168 -3.20 21.08 -1.32
C LEU A 168 -2.70 20.33 -0.07
N LEU A 169 -1.99 19.21 -0.23
CA LEU A 169 -1.44 18.46 0.89
C LEU A 169 -0.34 19.25 1.64
N ARG A 170 0.52 19.97 0.92
CA ARG A 170 1.55 20.85 1.52
C ARG A 170 0.93 21.99 2.31
N GLU A 171 -0.16 22.58 1.81
CA GLU A 171 -0.93 23.60 2.52
C GLU A 171 -1.68 23.01 3.73
N ALA A 172 -2.19 21.79 3.59
CA ALA A 172 -2.91 21.10 4.66
C ALA A 172 -1.99 20.77 5.85
N ALA A 173 -0.72 20.47 5.58
CA ALA A 173 0.30 20.08 6.55
C ALA A 173 1.70 20.65 6.21
N PRO A 174 1.94 21.94 6.50
CA PRO A 174 3.23 22.57 6.24
C PRO A 174 4.40 21.88 6.96
N GLY A 175 5.53 21.74 6.28
CA GLY A 175 6.76 21.15 6.83
C GLY A 175 6.81 19.62 6.81
N TYR A 176 5.78 18.94 6.31
CA TYR A 176 5.77 17.50 6.10
C TYR A 176 6.06 17.13 4.64
N GLU A 177 6.61 15.94 4.44
CA GLU A 177 7.01 15.46 3.13
C GLU A 177 5.79 15.04 2.30
N VAL A 178 5.73 15.56 1.08
CA VAL A 178 4.74 15.19 0.07
C VAL A 178 5.47 14.66 -1.15
N PHE A 179 5.18 13.42 -1.51
CA PHE A 179 5.77 12.74 -2.66
C PHE A 179 4.71 12.46 -3.72
N ILE A 180 5.16 12.51 -4.98
CA ILE A 180 4.40 12.14 -6.17
C ILE A 180 5.22 11.07 -6.86
N ASP A 181 4.62 9.92 -7.12
CA ASP A 181 5.32 8.81 -7.78
C ASP A 181 4.41 8.11 -8.80
N SER A 182 5.04 7.44 -9.75
CA SER A 182 4.36 6.53 -10.69
C SER A 182 4.12 5.17 -10.04
N ILE A 183 3.15 4.43 -10.57
CA ILE A 183 2.92 3.03 -10.18
C ILE A 183 3.97 2.15 -10.87
N ASP A 184 4.81 1.44 -10.11
CA ASP A 184 5.81 0.50 -10.66
C ASP A 184 5.20 -0.87 -10.97
N ASP A 185 4.82 -1.11 -12.23
CA ASP A 185 4.18 -2.36 -12.67
C ASP A 185 5.13 -3.56 -12.75
N GLU A 186 6.45 -3.36 -12.71
CA GLU A 186 7.44 -4.45 -12.85
C GLU A 186 7.72 -5.16 -11.51
N GLY A 187 7.67 -4.40 -10.41
CA GLY A 187 8.04 -4.88 -9.09
C GLY A 187 9.55 -5.14 -8.92
N ALA A 188 9.89 -5.86 -7.86
CA ALA A 188 11.26 -6.03 -7.41
C ALA A 188 12.13 -6.80 -8.42
N ARG A 189 13.18 -6.15 -8.93
CA ARG A 189 14.11 -6.69 -9.92
C ARG A 189 15.57 -6.41 -9.54
N LEU A 190 16.48 -7.23 -10.05
CA LEU A 190 17.91 -6.96 -9.96
C LEU A 190 18.28 -5.94 -11.04
N LEU A 191 19.03 -4.92 -10.65
CA LEU A 191 19.63 -3.97 -11.57
C LEU A 191 21.10 -4.30 -11.69
N HIS A 192 21.55 -4.64 -12.90
CA HIS A 192 22.96 -4.74 -13.22
C HIS A 192 23.40 -3.35 -13.68
N ILE A 193 24.20 -2.68 -12.85
CA ILE A 193 24.79 -1.37 -13.13
C ILE A 193 26.24 -1.59 -13.56
#